data_AF-A0A841L680-F1
#
_entry.id   AF-A0A841L680-F1
#
_cell.length_a   1.000
_cell.length_b   1.000
_cell.length_c   1.000
_cell.angle_alpha   90.00
_cell.angle_beta   90.00
_cell.angle_gamma   90.00
#
_symmetry.space_group_name_H-M   'P 1'
#
loop_
_entity.id
_entity.type
_entity.pdbx_description
1 polymer ?
#
loop_
_entity_poly.entity_id
_entity_poly.type
_entity_poly.pdbx_seq_one_letter_code
_entity_poly.pdbx_strand_id
1 'polypeptide(L)'
;MDMKIYRRHYETIRDMIKDLGIDGTDEYLQEEMKIVTKNVSALREKVDKLKDTLAKITNTDERTHIEYDVQDQEDLLRNLLLKLKIIDERYVCFKEYVRARS
;
A
#
# COMPACT_ATOMS: atom_id res chain seq x y z
N MET A 1 -15.51 -7.75 -4.72
CA MET A 1 -14.29 -8.48 -4.34
C MET A 1 -14.44 -9.93 -4.77
N ASP A 2 -13.38 -10.57 -5.27
CA ASP A 2 -13.38 -12.02 -5.57
C ASP A 2 -13.68 -12.81 -4.29
N MET A 3 -14.55 -13.82 -4.38
CA MET A 3 -15.03 -14.57 -3.21
C MET A 3 -13.92 -15.35 -2.48
N LYS A 4 -12.87 -15.79 -3.20
CA LYS A 4 -11.69 -16.42 -2.60
C LYS A 4 -10.83 -15.40 -1.85
N ILE A 5 -10.65 -14.21 -2.41
CA ILE A 5 -9.93 -13.10 -1.78
C ILE A 5 -10.66 -12.68 -0.49
N TYR A 6 -11.98 -12.53 -0.58
CA TYR A 6 -12.83 -12.22 0.56
C TYR A 6 -12.68 -13.24 1.69
N ARG A 7 -12.81 -14.54 1.39
CA ARG A 7 -12.67 -15.60 2.41
C ARG A 7 -11.32 -15.52 3.13
N ARG A 8 -10.23 -15.34 2.37
CA ARG A 8 -8.88 -15.24 2.95
C ARG A 8 -8.72 -14.02 3.86
N HIS A 9 -9.23 -12.87 3.44
CA HIS A 9 -9.20 -11.66 4.27
C HIS A 9 -10.06 -11.83 5.52
N TYR A 10 -11.25 -12.42 5.38
CA TYR A 10 -12.14 -12.71 6.50
C TYR A 10 -11.51 -13.63 7.55
N GLU A 11 -10.82 -14.71 7.11
CA GLU A 11 -10.06 -15.58 8.01
C GLU A 11 -8.94 -14.82 8.72
N THR A 12 -8.18 -14.00 7.99
CA THR A 12 -7.12 -13.16 8.57
C THR A 12 -7.68 -12.22 9.64
N ILE A 13 -8.78 -11.52 9.34
CA ILE A 13 -9.45 -10.61 10.28
C ILE A 13 -9.95 -11.36 11.51
N ARG A 14 -10.58 -12.52 11.33
CA ARG A 14 -11.07 -13.34 12.44
C ARG A 14 -9.92 -13.69 13.39
N ASP A 15 -8.79 -14.10 12.84
CA ASP A 15 -7.64 -14.51 13.64
C ASP A 15 -6.99 -13.29 14.34
N MET A 16 -6.87 -12.14 13.65
CA MET A 16 -6.43 -10.89 14.28
C MET A 16 -7.32 -10.45 15.44
N ILE A 17 -8.65 -10.51 15.28
CA ILE A 17 -9.59 -10.17 16.36
C ILE A 17 -9.45 -11.14 17.54
N LYS A 18 -9.14 -12.40 17.26
CA LYS A 18 -8.93 -13.41 18.29
C LYS A 18 -7.69 -13.11 19.14
N ASP A 19 -6.65 -12.56 18.51
CA ASP A 19 -5.36 -12.28 19.13
C ASP A 19 -5.30 -10.88 19.78
N LEU A 20 -5.90 -9.88 19.14
CA LEU A 20 -5.79 -8.45 19.49
C LEU A 20 -7.09 -7.83 20.04
N GLY A 21 -8.22 -8.51 19.90
CA GLY A 21 -9.54 -7.90 20.09
C GLY A 21 -9.98 -7.03 18.91
N ILE A 22 -11.22 -6.53 18.98
CA ILE A 22 -11.79 -5.67 17.92
C ILE A 22 -11.03 -4.34 17.84
N ASP A 23 -10.87 -3.66 18.96
CA ASP A 23 -10.21 -2.34 19.01
C ASP A 23 -8.73 -2.44 18.59
N GLY A 24 -8.01 -3.45 19.09
CA GLY A 24 -6.62 -3.68 18.69
C GLY A 24 -6.46 -4.03 17.21
N THR A 25 -7.44 -4.72 16.62
CA THR A 25 -7.45 -4.99 15.18
C THR A 25 -7.72 -3.72 14.37
N ASP A 26 -8.65 -2.87 14.81
CA ASP A 26 -8.96 -1.59 14.17
C ASP A 26 -7.73 -0.67 14.18
N GLU A 27 -7.13 -0.45 15.35
CA GLU A 27 -5.93 0.36 15.53
C GLU A 27 -4.78 -0.14 14.65
N TYR A 28 -4.54 -1.45 14.61
CA TYR A 28 -3.50 -2.04 13.77
C TYR A 28 -3.74 -1.74 12.28
N LEU A 29 -4.95 -1.97 11.78
CA LEU A 29 -5.26 -1.77 10.35
C LEU A 29 -5.18 -0.30 9.97
N GLN A 30 -5.63 0.60 10.84
CA GLN A 30 -5.55 2.05 10.63
C GLN A 30 -4.09 2.55 10.60
N GLU A 31 -3.24 2.09 11.53
CA GLU A 31 -1.84 2.48 11.55
C GLU A 31 -1.09 1.88 10.35
N GLU A 32 -1.35 0.63 9.96
CA GLU A 32 -0.76 0.05 8.75
C GLU A 32 -1.16 0.84 7.49
N MET A 33 -2.45 1.19 7.36
CA MET A 33 -2.96 2.02 6.27
C MET A 33 -2.25 3.38 6.19
N LYS A 34 -2.09 4.05 7.34
CA LYS A 34 -1.43 5.36 7.45
C LYS A 34 0.04 5.29 7.06
N ILE A 35 0.78 4.29 7.54
CA ILE A 35 2.19 4.09 7.20
C ILE A 35 2.36 3.87 5.69
N VAL A 36 1.55 2.97 5.10
CA VAL A 36 1.65 2.67 3.66
C VAL A 36 1.27 3.89 2.83
N THR A 37 0.21 4.62 3.21
CA THR A 37 -0.19 5.85 2.52
C THR A 37 0.90 6.91 2.54
N LYS A 38 1.57 7.11 3.70
CA LYS A 38 2.71 8.02 3.81
C LYS A 38 3.85 7.62 2.87
N ASN A 39 4.17 6.34 2.80
CA ASN A 39 5.22 5.82 1.93
C ASN A 39 4.87 6.00 0.45
N VAL A 40 3.61 5.79 0.06
CA VAL A 40 3.13 6.05 -1.31
C VAL A 40 3.32 7.52 -1.68
N SER A 41 2.93 8.44 -0.81
CA SER A 41 3.08 9.88 -1.06
C SER A 41 4.54 10.30 -1.20
N ALA A 42 5.41 9.85 -0.29
CA ALA A 42 6.84 10.15 -0.34
C ALA A 42 7.50 9.60 -1.61
N LEU A 43 7.12 8.40 -2.03
CA LEU A 43 7.70 7.77 -3.22
C LEU A 43 7.21 8.42 -4.51
N ARG A 44 5.95 8.86 -4.59
CA ARG A 44 5.44 9.68 -5.71
C ARG A 44 6.24 10.97 -5.86
N GLU A 45 6.44 11.69 -4.77
CA GLU A 45 7.24 12.92 -4.78
C GLU A 45 8.67 12.66 -5.27
N LYS A 46 9.27 11.52 -4.88
CA LYS A 46 10.60 11.12 -5.35
C LYS A 46 10.61 10.82 -6.85
N VAL A 47 9.63 10.08 -7.36
CA VAL A 47 9.50 9.78 -8.80
C VAL A 47 9.34 11.08 -9.60
N ASP A 48 8.52 12.02 -9.14
CA ASP A 48 8.31 13.30 -9.80
C ASP A 48 9.62 14.11 -9.86
N LYS A 49 10.38 14.17 -8.76
CA LYS A 49 11.70 14.83 -8.74
C LYS A 49 12.71 14.20 -9.69
N LEU A 50 12.71 12.86 -9.81
CA LEU A 50 13.59 12.16 -10.74
C LEU A 50 13.21 12.47 -12.19
N LYS A 51 11.91 12.50 -12.51
CA LYS A 51 11.40 12.88 -13.84
C LYS A 51 11.72 14.34 -14.19
N ASP A 52 11.62 15.25 -13.23
CA ASP A 52 12.02 16.65 -13.40
C ASP A 52 13.51 16.81 -13.65
N THR A 53 14.33 15.95 -13.01
CA THR A 53 15.79 15.91 -13.23
C THR A 53 16.09 15.36 -14.62
N LEU A 54 15.44 14.26 -15.00
CA LEU A 54 15.58 13.63 -16.32
C LEU A 54 15.29 14.60 -17.47
N ALA A 55 14.28 15.46 -17.31
CA ALA A 55 13.91 16.47 -18.30
C ALA A 55 15.00 17.55 -18.54
N LYS A 56 15.94 17.71 -17.60
CA LYS A 56 16.98 18.75 -17.63
C LYS A 56 18.35 18.23 -18.06
N ILE A 57 18.55 16.90 -18.04
CA ILE A 57 19.84 16.30 -18.40
C ILE A 57 19.97 16.16 -19.91
N THR A 58 21.11 16.59 -20.43
CA THR A 58 21.50 16.48 -21.84
C THR A 58 22.53 15.38 -22.09
N ASN A 59 23.27 14.98 -21.05
CA ASN A 59 24.23 13.88 -21.11
C ASN A 59 23.47 12.54 -21.20
N THR A 60 23.74 11.76 -22.25
CA THR A 60 23.02 10.51 -22.53
C THR A 60 23.27 9.43 -21.47
N ASP A 61 24.48 9.33 -20.94
CA ASP A 61 24.83 8.31 -19.94
C ASP A 61 24.14 8.59 -18.61
N GLU A 62 24.24 9.83 -18.13
CA GLU A 62 23.54 10.28 -16.91
C GLU A 62 22.01 10.16 -17.07
N ARG A 63 21.49 10.45 -18.27
CA ARG A 63 20.07 10.29 -18.57
C ARG A 63 19.64 8.83 -18.43
N THR A 64 20.40 7.90 -19.00
CA THR A 64 20.11 6.46 -18.90
C THR A 64 20.14 5.99 -17.45
N HIS A 65 21.09 6.46 -16.64
CA HIS A 65 21.12 6.15 -15.21
C HIS A 65 19.85 6.62 -14.47
N ILE A 66 19.39 7.85 -14.72
CA ILE A 66 18.15 8.35 -14.10
C ILE A 66 16.91 7.61 -14.63
N GLU A 67 16.88 7.20 -15.90
CA GLU A 67 15.78 6.38 -16.43
C GLU A 67 15.63 5.05 -15.66
N TYR A 68 16.74 4.39 -15.33
CA TYR A 68 16.73 3.20 -14.48
C TYR A 68 16.25 3.51 -13.05
N ASP A 69 16.74 4.60 -12.44
CA ASP A 69 16.29 5.00 -11.10
C ASP A 69 14.78 5.27 -11.06
N VAL A 70 14.24 5.95 -12.07
CA VAL A 70 12.80 6.20 -12.21
C VAL A 70 12.04 4.88 -12.28
N GLN A 71 12.49 3.95 -13.13
CA GLN A 71 11.84 2.64 -13.28
C GLN A 71 11.81 1.87 -11.97
N ASP A 72 12.93 1.82 -11.24
CA ASP A 72 13.02 1.15 -9.95
C ASP A 72 12.06 1.76 -8.91
N GLN A 73 11.98 3.10 -8.86
CA GLN A 73 11.06 3.77 -7.94
C GLN A 73 9.58 3.55 -8.34
N GLU A 74 9.26 3.49 -9.63
CA GLU A 74 7.91 3.19 -10.11
C GLU A 74 7.47 1.77 -9.76
N ASP A 75 8.37 0.79 -9.85
CA ASP A 75 8.06 -0.59 -9.48
C ASP A 75 7.87 -0.74 -7.95
N LEU A 76 8.67 -0.05 -7.16
CA LEU A 76 8.43 0.07 -5.71
C LEU A 76 7.07 0.71 -5.40
N LEU A 77 6.68 1.74 -6.17
CA LEU A 77 5.38 2.41 -6.00
C LEU A 77 4.22 1.47 -6.33
N ARG A 78 4.32 0.68 -7.40
CA ARG A 78 3.32 -0.35 -7.74
C ARG A 78 3.14 -1.35 -6.61
N ASN A 79 4.23 -1.81 -6.00
CA ASN A 79 4.18 -2.73 -4.86
C ASN A 79 3.48 -2.10 -3.64
N LEU A 80 3.79 -0.84 -3.31
CA LEU A 80 3.12 -0.14 -2.22
C LEU A 80 1.63 0.09 -2.49
N LEU A 81 1.25 0.41 -3.73
CA LEU A 81 -0.16 0.56 -4.11
C LEU A 81 -0.92 -0.76 -4.02
N LEU A 82 -0.29 -1.88 -4.39
CA LEU A 82 -0.88 -3.21 -4.21
C LEU A 82 -1.06 -3.53 -2.71
N LYS A 83 -0.05 -3.21 -1.89
CA LYS A 83 -0.16 -3.37 -0.43
C LYS A 83 -1.30 -2.52 0.14
N LEU A 84 -1.42 -1.27 -0.28
CA LEU A 84 -2.48 -0.36 0.15
C LEU A 84 -3.87 -0.92 -0.19
N LYS A 85 -4.03 -1.44 -1.41
CA LYS A 85 -5.26 -2.11 -1.84
C LYS A 85 -5.60 -3.30 -0.95
N ILE A 86 -4.63 -4.15 -0.62
CA ILE A 86 -4.84 -5.31 0.25
C ILE A 86 -5.28 -4.87 1.67
N ILE A 87 -4.69 -3.80 2.20
CA ILE A 87 -5.08 -3.27 3.52
C ILE A 87 -6.51 -2.72 3.47
N ASP A 88 -6.87 -1.99 2.41
CA ASP A 88 -8.22 -1.44 2.23
C ASP A 88 -9.26 -2.56 2.16
N GLU A 89 -8.97 -3.58 1.36
CA GLU A 89 -9.77 -4.80 1.24
C GLU A 89 -9.98 -5.51 2.60
N ARG A 90 -8.92 -5.61 3.41
CA ARG A 90 -9.00 -6.18 4.76
C ARG A 90 -9.83 -5.31 5.70
N TYR A 91 -9.67 -3.99 5.62
CA TYR A 91 -10.42 -3.05 6.45
C TYR A 91 -11.92 -3.08 6.16
N VAL A 92 -12.30 -3.23 4.89
CA VAL A 92 -13.69 -3.47 4.50
C VAL A 92 -14.20 -4.77 5.13
N CYS A 93 -13.44 -5.87 5.03
CA CYS A 93 -13.81 -7.15 5.66
C CYS A 93 -13.95 -7.04 7.18
N PHE A 94 -13.07 -6.29 7.84
CA PHE A 94 -13.15 -5.99 9.26
C PHE A 94 -14.46 -5.30 9.63
N LYS A 95 -14.82 -4.22 8.93
CA LYS A 95 -16.07 -3.51 9.20
C LYS A 95 -17.31 -4.39 8.98
N GLU A 96 -17.31 -5.24 7.96
CA GLU A 96 -18.39 -6.20 7.74
C GLU A 96 -18.47 -7.25 8.85
N TYR A 97 -17.33 -7.78 9.29
CA TYR A 97 -17.25 -8.76 10.37
C TYR A 97 -17.82 -8.22 11.68
N VAL A 98 -17.43 -7.00 12.06
CA VAL A 98 -17.91 -6.34 13.29
C VAL A 98 -19.42 -6.08 13.18
N ARG A 99 -19.89 -5.54 12.05
CA ARG A 99 -21.31 -5.27 11.82
C ARG A 99 -22.20 -6.51 11.88
N ALA A 100 -21.70 -7.67 11.47
CA ALA A 100 -22.44 -8.92 11.55
C ALA A 100 -22.60 -9.47 12.98
N ARG A 101 -21.89 -8.89 13.96
CA ARG A 101 -21.84 -9.35 15.36
C ARG A 101 -22.34 -8.33 16.38
N SER A 102 -22.60 -7.10 15.94
CA SER A 102 -23.31 -6.04 16.67
C SER A 102 -24.81 -6.15 16.45
#